data_AF-A0A848U121-F1
#
_entry.id   AF-A0A848U121-F1
#
_cell.length_a   1.000
_cell.length_b   1.000
_cell.length_c   1.000
_cell.angle_alpha   90.00
_cell.angle_beta   90.00
_cell.angle_gamma   90.00
#
_symmetry.space_group_name_H-M   'P 1'
#
loop_
_entity.id
_entity.type
_entity.pdbx_description
1 polymer ?
#
loop_
_entity_poly.entity_id
_entity_poly.type
_entity_poly.pdbx_seq_one_letter_code
_entity_poly.pdbx_strand_id
1 'polypeptide(L)' 'LEQNEYVIGPAQDGGYYLLGMNKFNTAVFKNKDWGTEKVFQSTMKDLKNHKVSLLNSKNDIDLYEDIKHIKAFQPFLKNI' A
#
# COMPACT_ATOMS: atom_id res chain seq x y z
N LEU A 1 -3.54 -15.48 5.72
CA LEU A 1 -4.82 -14.87 6.14
C LEU A 1 -5.54 -15.65 7.24
N GLU A 2 -5.20 -16.92 7.51
CA GLU A 2 -5.92 -17.74 8.51
C GLU A 2 -5.79 -17.26 9.97
N GLN A 3 -4.77 -16.45 10.30
CA GLN A 3 -4.50 -15.99 11.67
C GLN A 3 -4.70 -14.48 11.90
N ASN A 4 -4.90 -13.70 10.82
CA ASN A 4 -5.01 -12.23 10.87
C ASN A 4 -6.28 -11.79 10.14
N GLU A 5 -7.00 -10.82 10.71
CA GLU A 5 -8.25 -10.31 10.13
C GLU A 5 -7.97 -9.40 8.93
N TYR A 6 -6.83 -8.70 8.95
CA TYR A 6 -6.37 -7.80 7.90
C TYR A 6 -4.89 -8.04 7.56
N VAL A 7 -4.53 -7.80 6.31
CA VAL A 7 -3.14 -7.76 5.83
C VAL A 7 -2.95 -6.45 5.08
N ILE A 8 -1.90 -5.69 5.39
CA ILE A 8 -1.57 -4.44 4.70
C ILE A 8 -0.15 -4.51 4.17
N GLY A 9 0.04 -4.12 2.91
CA GLY A 9 1.35 -3.88 2.31
C GLY A 9 1.60 -2.37 2.23
N PRO A 10 2.38 -1.78 3.16
CA PRO A 10 2.60 -0.33 3.17
C PRO A 10 3.44 0.11 1.97
N ALA A 11 3.09 1.25 1.40
CA ALA A 11 3.90 1.91 0.39
C ALA A 11 4.84 2.93 1.05
N GLN A 12 5.97 3.24 0.42
CA GLN A 12 6.95 4.18 0.96
C GLN A 12 6.46 5.64 0.99
N ASP A 13 5.47 5.96 0.17
CA ASP A 13 4.82 7.27 0.06
C ASP A 13 3.77 7.54 1.15
N GLY A 14 3.57 6.61 2.11
CA GLY A 14 2.56 6.69 3.16
C GLY A 14 1.18 6.13 2.77
N GLY A 15 1.04 5.58 1.58
CA GLY A 15 -0.09 4.77 1.14
C GLY A 15 0.05 3.28 1.47
N TYR A 16 -0.67 2.45 0.72
CA TYR A 16 -0.49 1.00 0.72
C TYR A 16 -0.86 0.42 -0.64
N TYR A 17 -0.04 -0.53 -1.12
CA TYR A 17 -0.28 -1.26 -2.38
C TYR A 17 -1.19 -2.47 -2.20
N LEU A 18 -1.45 -2.87 -0.95
CA LEU A 18 -2.27 -4.04 -0.63
C LEU A 18 -3.06 -3.82 0.65
N LEU A 19 -4.36 -4.10 0.57
CA LEU A 19 -5.26 -4.25 1.72
C LEU A 19 -6.08 -5.53 1.54
N GLY A 20 -5.75 -6.56 2.31
CA GLY A 20 -6.49 -7.81 2.40
C GLY A 20 -7.35 -7.86 3.65
N MET A 21 -8.55 -8.45 3.54
CA MET A 21 -9.46 -8.64 4.67
C MET A 21 -10.21 -9.96 4.56
N ASN A 22 -10.39 -10.66 5.68
CA ASN A 22 -11.16 -11.93 5.71
C ASN A 22 -12.67 -11.71 5.66
N LYS A 23 -13.13 -10.56 6.17
CA LYS A 23 -14.52 -10.11 6.13
C LYS A 23 -14.55 -8.68 5.61
N PHE A 24 -15.53 -8.40 4.77
CA PHE A 24 -15.67 -7.07 4.21
C PHE A 24 -16.04 -6.07 5.29
N ASN A 25 -15.23 -5.02 5.44
CA ASN A 25 -15.46 -3.92 6.36
C ASN A 25 -15.49 -2.61 5.59
N THR A 26 -16.65 -1.97 5.47
CA THR A 26 -16.77 -0.71 4.72
C THR A 26 -16.13 0.49 5.44
N ALA A 27 -15.88 0.40 6.75
CA ALA A 27 -15.38 1.54 7.53
C ALA A 27 -13.99 1.99 7.07
N VAL A 28 -13.13 1.04 6.69
CA VAL A 28 -11.75 1.34 6.24
C VAL A 28 -11.70 2.10 4.91
N PHE A 29 -12.82 2.24 4.21
CA PHE A 29 -12.92 2.97 2.94
C PHE A 29 -13.65 4.31 3.06
N LYS A 30 -14.23 4.64 4.22
CA LYS A 30 -15.03 5.86 4.41
C LYS A 30 -14.17 6.97 5.01
N ASN A 31 -14.46 8.22 4.61
CA ASN A 31 -13.82 9.44 5.14
C ASN A 31 -12.28 9.38 5.09
N LYS A 32 -11.74 8.90 3.97
CA LYS A 32 -10.31 8.83 3.70
C LYS A 32 -9.87 9.98 2.81
N ASP A 33 -8.71 10.53 3.13
CA ASP A 33 -8.02 11.51 2.30
C ASP A 33 -7.18 10.77 1.25
N TRP A 34 -7.86 10.18 0.26
CA TRP A 34 -7.25 9.31 -0.75
C TRP A 34 -6.18 10.04 -1.57
N GLY A 35 -5.12 9.32 -1.95
CA GLY A 35 -4.00 9.89 -2.71
C GLY A 35 -3.02 10.71 -1.85
N THR A 36 -3.08 10.57 -0.52
CA THR A 36 -2.15 11.22 0.40
C THR A 36 -1.36 10.20 1.22
N GLU A 37 -0.21 10.63 1.74
CA GLU A 37 0.62 9.87 2.69
C GLU A 37 -0.07 9.50 4.01
N LYS A 38 -1.29 10.03 4.25
CA LYS A 38 -2.05 9.82 5.49
C LYS A 38 -3.00 8.62 5.40
N VAL A 39 -3.16 8.03 4.22
CA VAL A 39 -4.11 6.94 3.99
C VAL A 39 -3.75 5.72 4.83
N PHE A 40 -2.47 5.32 4.90
CA PHE A 40 -2.04 4.21 5.76
C PHE A 40 -2.34 4.49 7.23
N GLN A 41 -1.91 5.64 7.75
CA GLN A 41 -2.10 5.99 9.15
C GLN A 41 -3.58 6.05 9.54
N SER A 42 -4.42 6.65 8.71
CA SER A 42 -5.86 6.72 8.96
C SER A 42 -6.50 5.33 8.95
N THR A 43 -6.05 4.42 8.08
CA THR A 43 -6.55 3.04 7.99
C THR A 43 -6.15 2.23 9.23
N MET A 44 -4.91 2.39 9.71
CA MET A 44 -4.46 1.77 10.97
C MET A 44 -5.26 2.25 12.18
N LYS A 45 -5.73 3.51 12.18
CA LYS A 45 -6.60 4.03 13.25
C LYS A 45 -7.96 3.34 13.28
N ASP A 46 -8.56 3.07 12.12
CA ASP A 46 -9.83 2.34 12.04
C ASP A 46 -9.68 0.87 12.50
N LEU A 47 -8.51 0.29 12.25
CA LEU A 47 -8.18 -1.10 12.55
C LEU A 47 -7.52 -1.29 13.93
N LYS A 48 -7.49 -0.27 14.79
CA LYS A 48 -6.77 -0.30 16.08
C LYS A 48 -7.12 -1.48 17.00
N ASN A 49 -8.33 -2.03 16.85
CA ASN A 49 -8.86 -3.13 17.67
C ASN A 49 -8.91 -4.46 16.88
N HIS A 50 -8.22 -4.55 15.75
CA HIS A 50 -8.22 -5.73 14.87
C HIS A 50 -6.81 -6.28 14.72
N LYS A 51 -6.70 -7.58 14.44
CA LYS A 51 -5.39 -8.17 14.12
C LYS A 51 -4.99 -7.82 12.69
N VAL A 52 -3.94 -7.02 12.57
CA VAL A 52 -3.35 -6.59 11.30
C VAL A 52 -1.96 -7.18 11.14
N SER A 53 -1.71 -7.82 10.00
CA SER A 53 -0.37 -8.22 9.58
C SER A 53 0.18 -7.23 8.57
N LEU A 54 1.39 -6.74 8.81
CA LEU A 54 2.08 -5.84 7.87
C LEU A 54 3.06 -6.65 7.03
N LEU A 55 2.97 -6.50 5.71
CA LEU A 55 4.00 -6.97 4.79
C LEU A 55 5.17 -5.97 4.76
N ASN A 56 6.26 -6.37 4.11
CA ASN A 56 7.37 -5.46 3.87
C ASN A 56 6.90 -4.26 3.04
N SER A 57 7.35 -3.07 3.44
CA SER A 57 7.09 -1.87 2.67
C SER A 57 7.79 -1.96 1.31
N LYS A 58 7.10 -1.51 0.26
CA LYS A 58 7.62 -1.44 -1.11
C LYS A 58 7.50 -0.02 -1.63
N ASN A 59 8.36 0.32 -2.59
CA ASN A 59 8.14 1.50 -3.41
C ASN A 59 7.06 1.15 -4.44
N ASP A 60 6.01 1.95 -4.52
CA ASP A 60 5.04 1.85 -5.60
C ASP A 60 5.65 2.46 -6.86
N ILE A 61 5.32 1.88 -8.02
CA ILE A 61 5.86 2.30 -9.31
C ILE A 61 4.80 3.19 -9.96
N ASP A 62 4.92 4.49 -9.74
CA ASP A 62 3.96 5.48 -10.24
C ASP A 62 4.59 6.44 -11.26
N LEU A 63 5.88 6.75 -11.08
CA LEU A 63 6.64 7.67 -11.90
C LEU A 63 7.75 6.94 -12.68
N TYR A 64 8.14 7.52 -13.82
CA TYR A 64 9.30 7.06 -14.59
C TYR A 64 10.56 6.97 -13.70
N GLU A 65 10.71 7.92 -12.80
CA GLU A 65 11.81 8.02 -11.85
C GLU A 65 11.91 6.80 -10.91
N ASP A 66 10.81 6.07 -10.69
CA ASP A 66 10.80 4.86 -9.85
C ASP A 66 11.46 3.66 -10.53
N ILE A 67 11.46 3.62 -11.86
CA ILE A 67 12.00 2.51 -12.65
C ILE A 67 13.29 2.85 -13.40
N LYS A 68 13.62 4.14 -13.54
CA LYS A 68 14.77 4.59 -14.36
C LYS A 68 16.12 4.02 -13.93
N HIS A 69 16.26 3.57 -12.68
CA HIS A 69 17.51 3.01 -12.14
C HIS A 69 17.50 1.47 -12.07
N ILE A 70 16.39 0.84 -12.40
CA ILE A 70 16.23 -0.61 -12.30
C ILE A 70 16.76 -1.26 -13.58
N LYS A 71 17.79 -2.10 -13.43
CA LYS A 71 18.49 -2.78 -14.54
C LYS A 71 17.54 -3.55 -15.47
N ALA A 72 16.52 -4.19 -14.91
CA ALA A 72 15.53 -4.97 -15.66
C ALA A 72 14.72 -4.11 -16.65
N PHE A 73 14.51 -2.83 -16.34
CA PHE A 73 13.71 -1.93 -17.19
C PHE A 73 14.56 -1.19 -18.24
N GLN A 74 15.88 -1.10 -18.06
CA GLN A 74 16.80 -0.38 -18.98
C GLN A 74 16.62 -0.71 -20.47
N PRO A 75 16.40 -1.98 -20.90
CA PRO A 75 16.21 -2.27 -22.32
C PRO A 75 15.00 -1.57 -22.94
N PHE A 76 14.00 -1.21 -22.13
CA PHE A 76 12.73 -0.63 -22.56
C PHE A 76 12.69 0.90 -22.44
N LEU A 77 13.61 1.51 -21.70
CA LEU A 77 13.63 2.97 -21.45
C LEU A 77 14.49 3.74 -22.47
N LYS A 78 14.90 3.11 -23.58
CA LYS A 78 15.92 3.62 -24.52
C LYS A 78 15.59 4.94 -25.24
N ASN A 79 14.38 5.48 -25.12
CA ASN A 79 13.90 6.63 -25.91
C ASN A 79 13.13 7.69 -25.10
N ILE A 80 13.46 7.87 -23.81
CA ILE A 80 12.92 8.98 -23.00
C ILE A 80 14.00 10.03 -22.82
#